data_AF-A0A142WTA0-F1
#
_entry.id   AF-A0A142WTA0-F1
#
_cell.length_a   1.000
_cell.length_b   1.000
_cell.length_c   1.000
_cell.angle_alpha   90.00
_cell.angle_beta   90.00
_cell.angle_gamma   90.00
#
_symmetry.space_group_name_H-M   'P 1'
#
loop_
_entity.id
_entity.type
_entity.pdbx_description
1 polymer ?
#
loop_
_entity_poly.entity_id
_entity_poly.type
_entity_poly.pdbx_seq_one_letter_code
_entity_poly.pdbx_strand_id
1 'polypeptide(L)'
;MLHVGDRLLGKRGRCPTCQSALTLRPNAPPAPVERRCAGCGETIRVNARANELLCPECAALADSAALPEEAELPVIDLDRYPTPEAAAPPPPAPLLSPLPAAVRPTGEPVWDDESAGSSGTTRSTLLSKVDWRILAAAIPLLLVVVIGGFAAMQGGAFSLNPLQLVANIALQRQLARAIADDPRNAGIKASAYYRNAFDQSVLVFDLHEVSGERNKLDVFRVLLDFAAATTDTDCETVELAFRGTPRFLMNGDYFRTLGRERSTQNPAYTIRTFPEHLRTPSGTQAFQQWTGGVLGVFAEQMKDFNEMHDQWYGYAAR
;
A
#
# COMPACT_ATOMS: atom_id res chain seq x y z
N MET A 1 43.12 -10.66 -20.97
CA MET A 1 42.27 -10.61 -22.17
C MET A 1 40.92 -11.21 -21.81
N LEU A 2 39.91 -10.36 -21.60
CA LEU A 2 38.53 -10.75 -21.36
C LEU A 2 37.67 -10.03 -22.39
N HIS A 3 36.97 -10.81 -23.21
CA HIS A 3 35.99 -10.36 -24.18
C HIS A 3 34.81 -9.72 -23.45
N VAL A 4 34.56 -8.43 -23.69
CA VAL A 4 33.26 -7.79 -23.45
C VAL A 4 32.68 -7.50 -24.82
N GLY A 5 32.01 -8.50 -25.39
CA GLY A 5 31.28 -8.41 -26.64
C GLY A 5 29.79 -8.20 -26.38
N ASP A 6 29.25 -7.17 -27.03
CA ASP A 6 27.89 -7.08 -27.58
C ASP A 6 26.70 -7.38 -26.66
N ARG A 7 26.13 -6.32 -26.06
CA ARG A 7 24.68 -6.27 -25.72
C ARG A 7 24.18 -4.84 -25.39
N LEU A 8 24.35 -3.88 -26.30
CA LEU A 8 23.67 -2.57 -26.22
C LEU A 8 23.05 -2.12 -27.56
N LEU A 9 22.64 -3.05 -28.41
CA LEU A 9 21.86 -2.74 -29.61
C LEU A 9 20.38 -2.94 -29.31
N GLY A 10 19.60 -1.84 -29.24
CA GLY A 10 18.15 -1.91 -29.43
C GLY A 10 17.21 -1.28 -28.40
N LYS A 11 17.67 -0.48 -27.41
CA LYS A 11 16.72 0.21 -26.51
C LYS A 11 16.00 1.34 -27.27
N ARG A 12 14.68 1.19 -27.45
CA ARG A 12 13.80 2.21 -28.03
C ARG A 12 13.33 3.16 -26.91
N GLY A 13 13.71 4.44 -26.99
CA GLY A 13 13.14 5.49 -26.14
C GLY A 13 11.85 6.04 -26.74
N ARG A 14 10.98 6.66 -25.91
CA ARG A 14 9.82 7.43 -26.37
C ARG A 14 9.94 8.87 -25.91
N CYS A 15 9.55 9.82 -26.76
CA CYS A 15 9.48 11.23 -26.37
C CYS A 15 8.51 11.41 -25.18
N PRO A 16 8.89 12.12 -24.10
CA PRO A 16 8.00 12.32 -22.95
C PRO A 16 6.75 13.13 -23.30
N THR A 17 6.83 14.01 -24.30
CA THR A 17 5.74 14.91 -24.69
C THR A 17 4.74 14.25 -25.64
N CYS A 18 5.20 13.58 -26.70
CA CYS A 18 4.32 13.05 -27.75
C CYS A 18 4.39 11.52 -27.95
N GLN A 19 5.18 10.82 -27.12
CA GLN A 19 5.37 9.36 -27.15
C GLN A 19 5.90 8.76 -28.47
N SER A 20 6.31 9.58 -29.44
CA SER A 20 6.93 9.12 -30.68
C SER A 20 8.25 8.39 -30.40
N ALA A 21 8.52 7.34 -31.19
CA ALA A 21 9.72 6.53 -31.02
C ALA A 21 11.00 7.33 -31.32
N LEU A 22 11.99 7.19 -30.44
CA LEU A 22 13.31 7.80 -30.58
C LEU A 22 14.33 6.73 -30.96
N THR A 23 15.01 6.94 -32.09
CA THR A 23 16.09 6.07 -32.56
C THR A 23 17.42 6.59 -32.03
N LEU A 24 18.00 5.91 -31.04
CA LEU A 24 19.33 6.23 -30.53
C LEU A 24 20.41 5.60 -31.41
N ARG A 25 21.41 6.38 -31.82
CA ARG A 25 22.58 5.84 -32.54
C ARG A 25 23.52 5.18 -31.54
N PRO A 26 24.06 3.98 -31.83
CA PRO A 26 24.85 3.20 -30.88
C PRO A 26 26.23 3.78 -30.50
N ASN A 27 26.66 4.91 -31.08
CA ASN A 27 27.98 5.52 -30.85
C ASN A 27 27.87 7.03 -30.62
N ALA A 28 27.00 7.48 -29.70
CA ALA A 28 26.92 8.89 -29.34
C ALA A 28 28.12 9.29 -28.46
N PRO A 29 28.69 10.50 -28.64
CA PRO A 29 29.77 11.00 -27.77
C PRO A 29 29.30 11.08 -26.30
N PRO A 30 30.22 11.06 -25.33
CA PRO A 30 29.89 11.05 -23.90
C PRO A 30 29.25 12.36 -23.40
N ALA A 31 29.23 13.40 -24.23
CA ALA A 31 28.59 14.68 -23.91
C ALA A 31 27.08 14.62 -24.23
N PRO A 32 26.23 15.29 -23.43
CA PRO A 32 24.80 15.38 -23.71
C PRO A 32 24.56 16.00 -25.09
N VAL A 33 23.70 15.37 -25.89
CA VAL A 33 23.35 15.85 -27.24
C VAL A 33 21.90 16.31 -27.23
N GLU A 34 21.68 17.53 -27.72
CA GLU A 34 20.35 18.07 -27.98
C GLU A 34 19.82 17.60 -29.34
N ARG A 35 18.58 17.10 -29.37
CA ARG A 35 17.90 16.71 -30.61
C ARG A 35 16.45 17.13 -30.59
N ARG A 36 15.91 17.56 -31.75
CA ARG A 36 14.47 17.78 -31.89
C ARG A 36 13.73 16.47 -32.11
N CYS A 37 12.62 16.30 -31.40
CA CYS A 37 11.68 15.20 -31.61
C CYS A 37 11.02 15.33 -32.99
N ALA A 38 10.98 14.23 -33.75
CA ALA A 38 10.32 14.22 -35.06
C ALA A 38 8.79 14.34 -34.98
N GLY A 39 8.17 14.01 -33.84
CA GLY A 39 6.73 14.09 -33.63
C GLY A 39 6.26 15.49 -33.26
N CYS A 40 6.80 16.08 -32.19
CA CYS A 40 6.35 17.37 -31.66
C CYS A 40 7.31 18.54 -31.93
N GLY A 41 8.52 18.30 -32.45
CA GLY A 41 9.52 19.34 -32.71
C GLY A 41 10.30 19.82 -31.49
N GLU A 42 9.97 19.33 -30.28
CA GLU A 42 10.61 19.76 -29.03
C GLU A 42 12.06 19.29 -28.91
N THR A 43 12.94 20.13 -28.37
CA THR A 43 14.35 19.81 -28.13
C THR A 43 14.49 18.96 -26.88
N ILE A 44 15.04 17.75 -27.03
CA ILE A 44 15.28 16.79 -25.96
C ILE A 44 16.80 16.65 -25.78
N ARG A 45 17.28 16.68 -24.52
CA ARG A 45 18.64 16.30 -24.18
C ARG A 45 18.71 14.81 -23.88
N VAL A 46 19.65 14.13 -24.53
CA VAL A 46 19.91 12.70 -24.27
C VAL A 46 21.28 12.58 -23.61
N ASN A 47 21.32 12.03 -22.39
CA ASN A 47 22.58 11.71 -21.72
C ASN A 47 23.10 10.34 -22.19
N ALA A 48 24.39 10.23 -22.45
CA ALA A 48 25.00 8.98 -22.93
C ALA A 48 25.25 7.95 -21.80
N ARG A 49 25.31 8.40 -20.53
CA ARG A 49 25.64 7.52 -19.38
C ARG A 49 24.44 6.81 -18.76
N ALA A 50 23.25 7.33 -18.97
CA ALA A 50 21.99 6.67 -18.65
C ALA A 50 21.11 6.91 -19.86
N ASN A 51 20.49 5.87 -20.43
CA ASN A 51 19.46 6.01 -21.46
C ASN A 51 18.18 6.65 -20.86
N GLU A 52 18.31 7.75 -20.15
CA GLU A 52 17.26 8.53 -19.52
C GLU A 52 17.04 9.80 -20.35
N LEU A 53 15.80 9.99 -20.75
CA LEU A 53 15.34 11.17 -21.46
C LEU A 53 14.87 12.16 -20.40
N LEU A 54 15.58 13.28 -20.26
CA LEU A 54 15.20 14.36 -19.35
C LEU A 54 14.36 15.38 -20.12
N CYS A 55 13.23 15.80 -19.54
CA CYS A 55 12.50 16.97 -20.04
C CYS A 55 13.32 18.26 -19.80
N PRO A 56 12.98 19.37 -20.47
CA PRO A 56 13.72 20.64 -20.34
C PRO A 56 13.83 21.14 -18.89
N GLU A 57 12.79 20.92 -18.08
CA GLU A 57 12.77 21.29 -16.65
C GLU A 57 13.74 20.44 -15.82
N CYS A 58 13.82 19.13 -16.06
CA CYS A 58 14.77 18.25 -15.36
C CYS A 58 16.22 18.44 -15.84
N ALA A 59 16.44 18.86 -17.08
CA ALA A 59 17.77 19.17 -17.60
C ALA A 59 18.38 20.40 -16.92
N ALA A 60 17.58 21.42 -16.63
CA ALA A 60 18.02 22.62 -15.91
C ALA A 60 18.47 22.32 -14.46
N LEU A 61 17.86 21.31 -13.82
CA LEU A 61 18.23 20.83 -12.49
C LEU A 61 19.51 19.97 -12.48
N ALA A 62 19.83 19.29 -13.57
CA ALA A 62 21.06 18.50 -13.68
C ALA A 62 22.31 19.38 -13.90
N ASP A 63 22.15 20.51 -14.60
CA ASP A 63 23.25 21.45 -14.86
C ASP A 63 23.62 22.30 -13.64
N SER A 64 22.73 22.45 -12.65
CA SER A 64 22.98 23.21 -11.42
C SER A 64 23.65 22.40 -10.31
N ALA A 65 23.95 21.12 -10.54
CA ALA A 65 24.60 20.23 -9.57
C ALA A 65 26.14 20.33 -9.53
N ALA A 66 26.72 21.45 -9.98
CA ALA A 66 28.08 21.81 -9.60
C ALA A 66 28.03 22.49 -8.23
N LEU A 67 28.22 21.70 -7.18
CA LEU A 67 28.38 22.18 -5.80
C LEU A 67 29.53 23.20 -5.73
N PRO A 68 29.30 24.46 -5.33
CA PRO A 68 30.40 25.31 -4.89
C PRO A 68 30.83 24.87 -3.49
N GLU A 69 32.13 24.62 -3.36
CA GLU A 69 32.83 24.58 -2.08
C GLU A 69 32.71 25.98 -1.44
N GLU A 70 32.14 26.05 -0.25
CA GLU A 70 32.09 27.23 0.64
C GLU A 70 31.41 28.50 0.08
N ALA A 71 30.09 28.56 0.18
CA ALA A 71 29.36 29.83 0.21
C ALA A 71 28.77 30.04 1.62
N GLU A 72 29.22 31.09 2.30
CA GLU A 72 28.63 31.54 3.57
C GLU A 72 27.13 31.80 3.38
N LEU A 73 26.31 31.10 4.18
CA LEU A 73 24.86 31.25 4.16
C LEU A 73 24.49 32.66 4.66
N PRO A 74 23.55 33.36 3.99
CA PRO A 74 23.09 34.65 4.47
C PRO A 74 22.37 34.51 5.82
N VAL A 75 22.77 35.32 6.78
CA VAL A 75 22.07 35.50 8.06
C VAL A 75 20.71 36.12 7.78
N ILE A 76 19.64 35.33 7.98
CA ILE A 76 18.26 35.82 7.86
C ILE A 76 17.92 36.54 9.16
N ASP A 77 17.71 37.85 9.05
CA ASP A 77 17.24 38.72 10.14
C ASP A 77 15.76 38.44 10.43
N LEU A 78 15.50 37.68 11.51
CA LEU A 78 14.18 37.24 11.92
C LEU A 78 13.33 38.37 12.54
N ASP A 79 13.91 39.52 12.87
CA ASP A 79 13.20 40.64 13.51
C ASP A 79 12.35 41.47 12.52
N ARG A 80 12.43 41.17 11.21
CA ARG A 80 11.60 41.80 10.16
C ARG A 80 10.30 41.08 9.84
N TYR A 81 10.03 39.91 10.43
CA TYR A 81 8.76 39.24 10.20
C TYR A 81 7.69 39.79 11.15
N PRO A 82 6.64 40.45 10.65
CA PRO A 82 5.52 40.83 11.50
C PRO A 82 4.91 39.55 12.08
N THR A 83 4.77 39.52 13.40
CA THR A 83 3.97 38.51 14.12
C THR A 83 2.61 38.40 13.43
N PRO A 84 2.14 37.19 13.04
CA PRO A 84 0.84 37.03 12.44
C PRO A 84 -0.22 37.44 13.45
N GLU A 85 -0.82 38.61 13.23
CA GLU A 85 -2.07 39.00 13.87
C GLU A 85 -3.10 37.91 13.58
N ALA A 86 -3.78 37.44 14.63
CA ALA A 86 -4.62 36.25 14.64
C ALA A 86 -5.52 36.19 13.40
N ALA A 87 -5.16 35.34 12.43
CA ALA A 87 -5.97 35.11 11.25
C ALA A 87 -7.34 34.57 11.68
N ALA A 88 -8.40 35.25 11.24
CA ALA A 88 -9.76 34.81 11.45
C ALA A 88 -9.94 33.35 10.96
N PRO A 89 -10.76 32.54 11.64
CA PRO A 89 -11.00 31.16 11.21
C PRO A 89 -11.52 31.13 9.77
N PRO A 90 -11.09 30.14 8.96
CA PRO A 90 -11.53 30.05 7.57
C PRO A 90 -13.06 29.91 7.51
N PRO A 91 -13.71 30.47 6.47
CA PRO A 91 -15.14 30.34 6.28
C PRO A 91 -15.53 28.86 6.14
N PRO A 92 -16.74 28.47 6.59
CA PRO A 92 -17.22 27.10 6.46
C PRO A 92 -17.26 26.69 4.99
N ALA A 93 -16.85 25.45 4.73
CA ALA A 93 -16.81 24.87 3.39
C ALA A 93 -18.21 24.92 2.73
N PRO A 94 -18.30 25.22 1.41
CA PRO A 94 -19.58 25.29 0.72
C PRO A 94 -20.25 23.90 0.69
N LEU A 95 -21.54 23.88 1.00
CA LEU A 95 -22.39 22.69 0.92
C LEU A 95 -22.41 22.20 -0.53
N LEU A 96 -21.89 20.99 -0.76
CA LEU A 96 -21.90 20.33 -2.06
C LEU A 96 -23.35 20.01 -2.47
N SER A 97 -23.72 20.41 -3.68
CA SER A 97 -25.01 20.10 -4.31
C SER A 97 -25.21 18.58 -4.46
N PRO A 98 -26.47 18.09 -4.42
CA PRO A 98 -26.75 16.66 -4.56
C PRO A 98 -26.38 16.14 -5.95
N LEU A 99 -25.70 14.99 -5.97
CA LEU A 99 -25.35 14.23 -7.17
C LEU A 99 -26.61 13.75 -7.92
N PRO A 100 -26.60 13.73 -9.26
CA PRO A 100 -27.70 13.17 -10.05
C PRO A 100 -27.80 11.65 -9.87
N ALA A 101 -29.04 11.15 -9.86
CA ALA A 101 -29.38 9.76 -9.66
C ALA A 101 -28.72 8.82 -10.68
N ALA A 102 -28.15 7.72 -10.18
CA ALA A 102 -27.50 6.69 -10.97
C ALA A 102 -28.49 6.00 -11.92
N VAL A 103 -28.14 5.98 -13.22
CA VAL A 103 -28.82 5.20 -14.26
C VAL A 103 -28.53 3.72 -14.03
N ARG A 104 -29.58 2.91 -13.85
CA ARG A 104 -29.48 1.44 -13.73
C ARG A 104 -29.18 0.82 -15.10
N PRO A 105 -28.19 -0.07 -15.24
CA PRO A 105 -28.05 -0.89 -16.43
C PRO A 105 -29.08 -2.03 -16.40
N THR A 106 -30.00 -2.03 -17.36
CA THR A 106 -30.87 -3.16 -17.69
C THR A 106 -30.13 -4.08 -18.66
N GLY A 107 -29.70 -5.25 -18.17
CA GLY A 107 -29.11 -6.31 -18.99
C GLY A 107 -28.89 -7.55 -18.15
N GLU A 108 -29.86 -8.46 -18.15
CA GLU A 108 -29.71 -9.80 -17.58
C GLU A 108 -28.88 -10.69 -18.54
N PRO A 109 -27.91 -11.47 -18.04
CA PRO A 109 -27.24 -12.48 -18.84
C PRO A 109 -28.12 -13.73 -18.96
N VAL A 110 -28.42 -14.10 -20.21
CA VAL A 110 -28.99 -15.39 -20.60
C VAL A 110 -27.90 -16.46 -20.44
N TRP A 111 -28.19 -17.49 -19.65
CA TRP A 111 -27.35 -18.68 -19.54
C TRP A 111 -28.00 -19.80 -20.35
N ASP A 112 -27.31 -20.26 -21.39
CA ASP A 112 -27.68 -21.44 -22.16
C ASP A 112 -27.28 -22.71 -21.39
N ASP A 113 -28.26 -23.58 -21.12
CA ASP A 113 -28.09 -24.91 -20.54
C ASP A 113 -27.52 -25.88 -21.60
N GLU A 114 -26.21 -26.14 -21.54
CA GLU A 114 -25.56 -27.17 -22.36
C GLU A 114 -25.38 -28.48 -21.57
N SER A 115 -26.34 -29.38 -21.83
CA SER A 115 -26.27 -30.86 -21.85
C SER A 115 -25.04 -31.58 -21.28
N ALA A 116 -25.25 -32.29 -20.17
CA ALA A 116 -24.34 -33.32 -19.66
C ALA A 116 -24.64 -34.70 -20.28
N GLY A 117 -23.69 -35.23 -21.06
CA GLY A 117 -23.64 -36.61 -21.52
C GLY A 117 -23.19 -37.56 -20.41
N SER A 118 -24.03 -38.57 -20.13
CA SER A 118 -23.75 -39.68 -19.22
C SER A 118 -23.03 -40.80 -19.98
N SER A 119 -21.83 -41.16 -19.54
CA SER A 119 -21.23 -42.48 -19.85
C SER A 119 -20.65 -43.09 -18.57
N GLY A 120 -21.08 -44.33 -18.32
CA GLY A 120 -20.82 -45.04 -17.07
C GLY A 120 -19.41 -45.60 -16.96
N THR A 121 -19.00 -45.87 -15.72
CA THR A 121 -17.98 -46.86 -15.43
C THR A 121 -18.35 -47.56 -14.12
N THR A 122 -18.67 -48.84 -14.26
CA THR A 122 -18.89 -49.84 -13.23
C THR A 122 -17.58 -50.10 -12.48
N ARG A 123 -17.53 -49.88 -11.16
CA ARG A 123 -16.51 -50.50 -10.29
C ARG A 123 -16.95 -50.60 -8.82
N SER A 124 -16.75 -51.82 -8.31
CA SER A 124 -16.67 -52.26 -6.91
C SER A 124 -17.89 -52.02 -6.00
N THR A 125 -18.87 -52.90 -6.13
CA THR A 125 -19.80 -53.27 -5.06
C THR A 125 -19.06 -54.09 -4.01
N LEU A 126 -18.60 -53.46 -2.91
CA LEU A 126 -18.40 -54.13 -1.61
C LEU A 126 -18.16 -53.16 -0.42
N LEU A 127 -18.57 -51.89 -0.54
CA LEU A 127 -18.61 -50.90 0.57
C LEU A 127 -19.87 -49.99 0.50
N SER A 128 -20.95 -50.46 -0.15
CA SER A 128 -22.06 -49.60 -0.60
C SER A 128 -23.25 -49.44 0.35
N LYS A 129 -23.03 -49.50 1.67
CA LYS A 129 -24.11 -49.17 2.64
C LYS A 129 -23.65 -48.21 3.73
N VAL A 130 -22.57 -47.48 3.50
CA VAL A 130 -22.29 -46.29 4.30
C VAL A 130 -22.65 -45.09 3.46
N ASP A 131 -23.74 -44.44 3.85
CA ASP A 131 -24.23 -43.24 3.19
C ASP A 131 -23.14 -42.16 3.29
N TRP A 132 -22.48 -41.87 2.17
CA TRP A 132 -21.33 -40.96 2.12
C TRP A 132 -21.68 -39.56 2.66
N ARG A 133 -22.96 -39.19 2.61
CA ARG A 133 -23.48 -37.96 3.22
C ARG A 133 -23.34 -37.95 4.74
N ILE A 134 -23.50 -39.11 5.40
CA ILE A 134 -23.33 -39.26 6.84
C ILE A 134 -21.84 -39.17 7.21
N LEU A 135 -20.95 -39.82 6.44
CA LEU A 135 -19.51 -39.71 6.66
C LEU A 135 -18.98 -38.29 6.41
N ALA A 136 -19.42 -37.62 5.34
CA ALA A 136 -19.01 -36.25 5.03
C ALA A 136 -19.42 -35.24 6.12
N ALA A 137 -20.53 -35.49 6.83
CA ALA A 137 -20.96 -34.67 7.97
C ALA A 137 -20.30 -35.07 9.30
N ALA A 138 -20.07 -36.37 9.52
CA ALA A 138 -19.55 -36.88 10.80
C ALA A 138 -18.04 -36.68 10.97
N ILE A 139 -17.26 -36.75 9.90
CA ILE A 139 -15.80 -36.60 9.94
C ILE A 139 -15.35 -35.22 10.46
N PRO A 140 -15.86 -34.07 9.98
CA PRO A 140 -15.46 -32.77 10.52
C PRO A 140 -15.91 -32.58 11.97
N LEU A 141 -17.09 -33.10 12.36
CA LEU A 141 -17.57 -33.04 13.74
C LEU A 141 -16.66 -33.84 14.69
N LEU A 142 -16.22 -35.03 14.27
CA LEU A 142 -15.35 -35.89 15.05
C LEU A 142 -13.93 -35.30 15.16
N LEU A 143 -13.42 -34.64 14.11
CA LEU A 143 -12.18 -33.87 14.17
C LEU A 143 -12.25 -32.72 15.17
N VAL A 144 -13.35 -31.96 15.20
CA VAL A 144 -13.53 -30.87 16.18
C VAL A 144 -13.56 -31.43 17.61
N VAL A 145 -14.24 -32.56 17.84
CA VAL A 145 -14.31 -33.20 19.17
C VAL A 145 -12.96 -33.78 19.60
N VAL A 146 -12.22 -34.44 18.70
CA VAL A 146 -10.91 -35.03 19.02
C VAL A 146 -9.87 -33.94 19.26
N ILE A 147 -9.84 -32.89 18.44
CA ILE A 147 -8.92 -31.75 18.62
C ILE A 147 -9.28 -30.98 19.91
N GLY A 148 -10.57 -30.74 20.17
CA GLY A 148 -11.02 -30.08 21.40
C GLY A 148 -10.75 -30.91 22.67
N GLY A 149 -10.95 -32.23 22.60
CA GLY A 149 -10.69 -33.15 23.72
C GLY A 149 -9.21 -33.27 24.05
N PHE A 150 -8.33 -33.30 23.05
CA PHE A 150 -6.88 -33.37 23.25
C PHE A 150 -6.32 -32.07 23.84
N ALA A 151 -6.84 -30.91 23.42
CA ALA A 151 -6.48 -29.60 23.99
C ALA A 151 -6.88 -29.49 25.48
N ALA A 152 -8.07 -29.96 25.85
CA ALA A 152 -8.51 -29.99 27.26
C ALA A 152 -7.65 -30.91 28.13
N MET A 153 -7.13 -32.01 27.57
CA MET A 153 -6.37 -33.02 28.31
C MET A 153 -4.94 -32.59 28.65
N GLN A 154 -4.35 -31.64 27.90
CA GLN A 154 -2.97 -31.18 28.15
C GLN A 154 -2.86 -30.00 29.13
N GLY A 155 -3.96 -29.52 29.71
CA GLY A 155 -3.94 -28.37 30.63
C GLY A 155 -3.44 -27.07 29.99
N GLY A 156 -3.20 -27.06 28.68
CA GLY A 156 -2.84 -25.88 27.92
C GLY A 156 -4.09 -25.09 27.60
N ALA A 157 -4.12 -23.82 27.99
CA ALA A 157 -5.17 -22.87 27.64
C ALA A 157 -5.18 -22.49 26.13
N PHE A 158 -4.97 -23.46 25.24
CA PHE A 158 -5.19 -23.32 23.81
C PHE A 158 -6.67 -23.59 23.52
N SER A 159 -7.53 -22.70 24.00
CA SER A 159 -8.89 -22.61 23.48
C SER A 159 -8.80 -22.02 22.07
N LEU A 160 -8.71 -22.90 21.07
CA LEU A 160 -8.97 -22.51 19.69
C LEU A 160 -10.43 -22.08 19.62
N ASN A 161 -10.69 -20.78 19.73
CA ASN A 161 -12.03 -20.23 19.57
C ASN A 161 -12.39 -20.32 18.06
N PRO A 162 -13.32 -21.20 17.65
CA PRO A 162 -13.64 -21.37 16.24
C PRO A 162 -14.20 -20.08 15.62
N LEU A 163 -14.85 -19.22 16.42
CA LEU A 163 -15.33 -17.92 15.94
C LEU A 163 -14.17 -16.98 15.60
N GLN A 164 -13.10 -16.97 16.41
CA GLN A 164 -11.92 -16.17 16.12
C GLN A 164 -11.23 -16.66 14.85
N LEU A 165 -11.12 -17.98 14.66
CA LEU A 165 -10.53 -18.54 13.45
C LEU A 165 -11.29 -18.05 12.20
N VAL A 166 -12.63 -18.08 12.23
CA VAL A 166 -13.46 -17.58 11.12
C VAL A 166 -13.27 -16.08 10.91
N ALA A 167 -13.23 -15.28 11.99
CA ALA A 167 -13.04 -13.84 11.91
C ALA A 167 -11.65 -13.47 11.34
N ASN A 168 -10.58 -14.14 11.78
CA ASN A 168 -9.23 -13.96 11.26
C ASN A 168 -9.11 -14.43 9.79
N ILE A 169 -9.79 -15.50 9.41
CA ILE A 169 -9.86 -15.92 8.00
C ILE A 169 -10.53 -14.84 7.14
N ALA A 170 -11.60 -14.20 7.65
CA ALA A 170 -12.27 -13.11 6.95
C ALA A 170 -11.36 -11.89 6.78
N LEU A 171 -10.70 -11.43 7.85
CA LEU A 171 -9.72 -10.34 7.82
C LEU A 171 -8.57 -10.63 6.85
N GLN A 172 -7.98 -11.82 6.95
CA GLN A 172 -6.88 -12.22 6.07
C GLN A 172 -7.32 -12.25 4.60
N ARG A 173 -8.56 -12.64 4.32
CA ARG A 173 -9.11 -12.61 2.95
C ARG A 173 -9.29 -11.18 2.44
N GLN A 174 -9.76 -10.26 3.28
CA GLN A 174 -9.88 -8.83 2.93
C GLN A 174 -8.50 -8.23 2.62
N LEU A 175 -7.49 -8.51 3.45
CA LEU A 175 -6.11 -8.10 3.19
C LEU A 175 -5.56 -8.72 1.90
N ALA A 176 -5.77 -10.02 1.68
CA ALA A 176 -5.29 -10.71 0.50
C ALA A 176 -5.88 -10.10 -0.79
N ARG A 177 -7.16 -9.69 -0.76
CA ARG A 177 -7.79 -8.96 -1.88
C ARG A 177 -7.17 -7.58 -2.06
N ALA A 178 -7.02 -6.79 -1.00
CA ALA A 178 -6.38 -5.47 -1.07
C ALA A 178 -4.96 -5.53 -1.68
N ILE A 179 -4.19 -6.59 -1.41
CA ILE A 179 -2.89 -6.81 -2.03
C ILE A 179 -3.02 -7.28 -3.49
N ALA A 180 -3.95 -8.19 -3.79
CA ALA A 180 -4.08 -8.78 -5.12
C ALA A 180 -4.73 -7.85 -6.16
N ASP A 181 -5.63 -6.96 -5.74
CA ASP A 181 -6.41 -6.10 -6.63
C ASP A 181 -5.57 -4.99 -7.29
N ASP A 182 -4.41 -4.67 -6.73
CA ASP A 182 -3.47 -3.70 -7.30
C ASP A 182 -2.08 -4.34 -7.57
N PRO A 183 -1.65 -4.51 -8.84
CA PRO A 183 -0.38 -5.13 -9.17
C PRO A 183 0.85 -4.37 -8.64
N ARG A 184 0.69 -3.09 -8.28
CA ARG A 184 1.73 -2.29 -7.63
C ARG A 184 1.98 -2.71 -6.18
N ASN A 185 1.11 -3.53 -5.60
CA ASN A 185 1.29 -4.11 -4.26
C ASN A 185 2.07 -5.44 -4.29
N ALA A 186 2.42 -5.95 -5.49
CA ALA A 186 3.22 -7.16 -5.63
C ALA A 186 4.57 -7.03 -4.90
N GLY A 187 4.92 -8.05 -4.11
CA GLY A 187 6.15 -8.06 -3.31
C GLY A 187 6.00 -7.55 -1.88
N ILE A 188 4.81 -7.10 -1.48
CA ILE A 188 4.44 -6.83 -0.09
C ILE A 188 3.77 -8.09 0.49
N LYS A 189 4.28 -8.57 1.63
CA LYS A 189 3.65 -9.66 2.39
C LYS A 189 3.22 -9.15 3.75
N ALA A 190 1.94 -9.29 4.06
CA ALA A 190 1.35 -8.92 5.33
C ALA A 190 0.29 -9.92 5.76
N SER A 191 -0.04 -9.92 7.05
CA SER A 191 -1.15 -10.65 7.63
C SER A 191 -2.03 -9.74 8.49
N ALA A 192 -3.32 -10.07 8.59
CA ALA A 192 -4.27 -9.36 9.44
C ALA A 192 -5.00 -10.34 10.36
N TYR A 193 -5.07 -10.01 11.65
CA TYR A 193 -5.74 -10.84 12.66
C TYR A 193 -6.14 -10.02 13.89
N TYR A 194 -7.09 -10.51 14.67
CA TYR A 194 -7.38 -9.97 15.99
C TYR A 194 -6.39 -10.52 17.02
N ARG A 195 -5.87 -9.63 17.88
CA ARG A 195 -4.88 -10.00 18.91
C ARG A 195 -5.42 -11.03 19.90
N ASN A 196 -6.70 -10.91 20.30
CA ASN A 196 -7.32 -11.76 21.29
C ASN A 196 -8.40 -12.66 20.66
N ALA A 197 -8.58 -13.84 21.25
CA ALA A 197 -9.57 -14.83 20.84
C ALA A 197 -11.01 -14.52 21.25
N PHE A 198 -11.18 -13.68 22.26
CA PHE A 198 -12.49 -13.38 22.83
C PHE A 198 -12.86 -11.90 22.69
N ASP A 199 -11.93 -11.08 22.19
CA ASP A 199 -12.07 -9.65 22.06
C ASP A 199 -11.48 -9.17 20.73
N GLN A 200 -12.32 -8.55 19.90
CA GLN A 200 -11.96 -7.99 18.60
C GLN A 200 -11.56 -6.52 18.70
N SER A 201 -11.38 -5.98 19.92
CA SER A 201 -10.95 -4.59 20.17
C SER A 201 -9.63 -4.21 19.52
N VAL A 202 -8.73 -5.18 19.29
CA VAL A 202 -7.40 -4.93 18.72
C VAL A 202 -7.22 -5.69 17.42
N LEU A 203 -7.21 -4.96 16.31
CA LEU A 203 -6.85 -5.45 14.99
C LEU A 203 -5.35 -5.28 14.78
N VAL A 204 -4.67 -6.33 14.31
CA VAL A 204 -3.24 -6.29 13.99
C VAL A 204 -3.07 -6.33 12.48
N PHE A 205 -2.39 -5.34 11.92
CA PHE A 205 -1.84 -5.36 10.57
C PHE A 205 -0.34 -5.62 10.68
N ASP A 206 0.09 -6.84 10.35
CA ASP A 206 1.45 -7.32 10.54
C ASP A 206 2.17 -7.46 9.21
N LEU A 207 3.14 -6.57 8.97
CA LEU A 207 3.97 -6.57 7.78
C LEU A 207 5.14 -7.55 7.95
N HIS A 208 5.35 -8.45 6.98
CA HIS A 208 6.40 -9.48 7.04
C HIS A 208 7.59 -9.17 6.15
N GLU A 209 7.28 -8.69 4.94
CA GLU A 209 8.27 -8.50 3.88
C GLU A 209 7.85 -7.36 2.94
N VAL A 210 8.83 -6.55 2.58
CA VAL A 210 8.76 -5.56 1.50
C VAL A 210 9.94 -5.87 0.59
N SER A 211 9.67 -6.45 -0.58
CA SER A 211 10.70 -6.93 -1.51
C SER A 211 10.86 -6.02 -2.74
N GLY A 212 12.06 -5.99 -3.31
CA GLY A 212 12.37 -5.24 -4.53
C GLY A 212 12.57 -3.73 -4.32
N GLU A 213 12.37 -2.94 -5.38
CA GLU A 213 12.48 -1.47 -5.38
C GLU A 213 11.20 -0.77 -4.86
N ARG A 214 10.41 -1.46 -4.02
CA ARG A 214 9.11 -0.92 -3.58
C ARG A 214 9.31 0.25 -2.63
N ASN A 215 8.51 1.28 -2.84
CA ASN A 215 8.61 2.50 -2.06
C ASN A 215 7.66 2.47 -0.85
N LYS A 216 7.90 3.38 0.08
CA LYS A 216 7.09 3.57 1.29
C LYS A 216 5.60 3.79 0.99
N LEU A 217 5.30 4.44 -0.15
CA LEU A 217 3.94 4.70 -0.60
C LEU A 217 3.19 3.44 -1.01
N ASP A 218 3.85 2.41 -1.55
CA ASP A 218 3.20 1.15 -1.89
C ASP A 218 2.74 0.42 -0.64
N VAL A 219 3.57 0.40 0.42
CA VAL A 219 3.19 -0.17 1.72
C VAL A 219 2.03 0.61 2.34
N PHE A 220 2.10 1.94 2.28
CA PHE A 220 1.03 2.78 2.79
C PHE A 220 -0.28 2.58 2.01
N ARG A 221 -0.21 2.44 0.68
CA ARG A 221 -1.37 2.15 -0.14
C ARG A 221 -2.05 0.82 0.26
N VAL A 222 -1.28 -0.24 0.49
CA VAL A 222 -1.83 -1.52 0.98
C VAL A 222 -2.57 -1.33 2.31
N LEU A 223 -2.01 -0.55 3.24
CA LEU A 223 -2.68 -0.25 4.51
C LEU A 223 -4.02 0.46 4.30
N LEU A 224 -4.07 1.46 3.40
CA LEU A 224 -5.30 2.19 3.11
C LEU A 224 -6.33 1.35 2.34
N ASP A 225 -5.90 0.51 1.39
CA ASP A 225 -6.76 -0.41 0.66
C ASP A 225 -7.35 -1.46 1.61
N PHE A 226 -6.54 -1.94 2.57
CA PHE A 226 -7.01 -2.82 3.61
C PHE A 226 -8.03 -2.13 4.54
N ALA A 227 -7.76 -0.89 4.97
CA ALA A 227 -8.70 -0.08 5.75
C ALA A 227 -10.06 0.06 5.04
N ALA A 228 -10.03 0.29 3.71
CA ALA A 228 -11.24 0.37 2.89
C ALA A 228 -11.99 -0.97 2.79
N ALA A 229 -11.27 -2.09 2.76
CA ALA A 229 -11.88 -3.42 2.74
C ALA A 229 -12.48 -3.85 4.09
N THR A 230 -12.12 -3.16 5.19
CA THR A 230 -12.52 -3.48 6.57
C THR A 230 -13.30 -2.35 7.25
N THR A 231 -13.96 -1.46 6.51
CA THR A 231 -14.70 -0.32 7.10
C THR A 231 -15.84 -0.72 8.03
N ASP A 232 -16.35 -1.95 7.90
CA ASP A 232 -17.42 -2.50 8.73
C ASP A 232 -16.89 -3.22 9.98
N THR A 233 -15.57 -3.22 10.17
CA THR A 233 -14.93 -3.80 11.35
C THR A 233 -14.86 -2.78 12.48
N ASP A 234 -15.52 -3.09 13.59
CA ASP A 234 -15.40 -2.33 14.82
C ASP A 234 -14.22 -2.86 15.63
N CYS A 235 -13.19 -2.02 15.75
CA CYS A 235 -12.06 -2.22 16.65
C CYS A 235 -11.76 -0.90 17.35
N GLU A 236 -11.22 -0.97 18.55
CA GLU A 236 -10.81 0.20 19.33
C GLU A 236 -9.41 0.66 18.93
N THR A 237 -8.53 -0.31 18.65
CA THR A 237 -7.13 -0.07 18.32
C THR A 237 -6.71 -0.89 17.10
N VAL A 238 -5.92 -0.28 16.23
CA VAL A 238 -5.20 -0.94 15.15
C VAL A 238 -3.71 -0.90 15.45
N GLU A 239 -3.07 -2.05 15.42
CA GLU A 239 -1.64 -2.17 15.59
C GLU A 239 -0.95 -2.35 14.25
N LEU A 240 0.06 -1.52 14.01
CA LEU A 240 0.98 -1.70 12.91
C LEU A 240 2.17 -2.49 13.44
N ALA A 241 2.22 -3.77 13.09
CA ALA A 241 3.27 -4.68 13.49
C ALA A 241 4.25 -4.95 12.33
N PHE A 242 5.46 -5.34 12.68
CA PHE A 242 6.43 -5.89 11.74
C PHE A 242 6.96 -7.21 12.28
N ARG A 243 6.70 -8.30 11.56
CA ARG A 243 7.07 -9.68 11.93
C ARG A 243 6.63 -10.02 13.35
N GLY A 244 5.37 -9.72 13.67
CA GLY A 244 4.75 -9.99 14.96
C GLY A 244 5.13 -9.03 16.09
N THR A 245 6.01 -8.04 15.83
CA THR A 245 6.38 -7.03 16.82
C THR A 245 5.58 -5.75 16.59
N PRO A 246 4.73 -5.30 17.52
CA PRO A 246 4.00 -4.03 17.38
C PRO A 246 4.98 -2.86 17.36
N ARG A 247 4.80 -1.96 16.39
CA ARG A 247 5.63 -0.75 16.21
C ARG A 247 4.84 0.52 16.47
N PHE A 248 3.59 0.55 15.99
CA PHE A 248 2.69 1.66 16.23
C PHE A 248 1.30 1.18 16.58
N LEU A 249 0.59 2.02 17.32
CA LEU A 249 -0.83 1.88 17.65
C LEU A 249 -1.58 3.05 17.01
N MET A 250 -2.79 2.80 16.57
CA MET A 250 -3.68 3.80 15.98
C MET A 250 -5.09 3.58 16.48
N ASN A 251 -5.87 4.65 16.65
CA ASN A 251 -7.27 4.54 17.01
C ASN A 251 -8.09 3.89 15.87
N GLY A 252 -8.96 2.93 16.21
CA GLY A 252 -9.75 2.19 15.23
C GLY A 252 -10.79 3.01 14.50
N ASP A 253 -11.34 4.08 15.10
CA ASP A 253 -12.25 5.01 14.41
C ASP A 253 -11.50 5.81 13.35
N TYR A 254 -10.27 6.25 13.64
CA TYR A 254 -9.44 6.90 12.63
C TYR A 254 -9.08 5.94 11.49
N PHE A 255 -8.74 4.67 11.79
CA PHE A 255 -8.53 3.66 10.75
C PHE A 255 -9.77 3.45 9.86
N ARG A 256 -10.96 3.45 10.46
CA ARG A 256 -12.23 3.37 9.71
C ARG A 256 -12.45 4.59 8.82
N THR A 257 -12.10 5.77 9.31
CA THR A 257 -12.12 7.02 8.52
C THR A 257 -11.20 6.91 7.30
N LEU A 258 -9.97 6.42 7.46
CA LEU A 258 -9.05 6.18 6.34
C LEU A 258 -9.67 5.30 5.25
N GLY A 259 -10.35 4.22 5.66
CA GLY A 259 -11.04 3.33 4.72
C GLY A 259 -12.18 4.01 3.96
N ARG A 260 -13.01 4.80 4.66
CA ARG A 260 -14.14 5.53 4.06
C ARG A 260 -13.69 6.64 3.12
N GLU A 261 -12.59 7.29 3.45
CA GLU A 261 -12.03 8.42 2.70
C GLU A 261 -11.12 7.99 1.55
N ARG A 262 -10.79 6.69 1.45
CA ARG A 262 -9.85 6.14 0.46
C ARG A 262 -10.12 6.56 -0.99
N SER A 263 -11.39 6.71 -1.36
CA SER A 263 -11.82 7.04 -2.73
C SER A 263 -12.15 8.52 -2.94
N THR A 264 -12.31 9.31 -1.87
CA THR A 264 -12.84 10.68 -1.92
C THR A 264 -11.83 11.73 -1.45
N GLN A 265 -10.92 11.38 -0.54
CA GLN A 265 -9.91 12.29 -0.03
C GLN A 265 -8.67 12.32 -0.94
N ASN A 266 -8.03 13.50 -1.00
CA ASN A 266 -6.73 13.64 -1.63
C ASN A 266 -5.67 12.82 -0.86
N PRO A 267 -5.04 11.80 -1.50
CA PRO A 267 -4.04 10.95 -0.83
C PRO A 267 -2.87 11.74 -0.23
N ALA A 268 -2.54 12.90 -0.81
CA ALA A 268 -1.46 13.75 -0.30
C ALA A 268 -1.78 14.31 1.09
N TYR A 269 -3.06 14.56 1.41
CA TYR A 269 -3.46 15.01 2.73
C TYR A 269 -3.27 13.87 3.75
N THR A 270 -3.78 12.68 3.42
CA THR A 270 -3.66 11.48 4.27
C THR A 270 -2.19 11.17 4.59
N ILE A 271 -1.33 11.16 3.57
CA ILE A 271 0.11 10.88 3.72
C ILE A 271 0.75 11.82 4.75
N ARG A 272 0.38 13.11 4.71
CA ARG A 272 1.01 14.14 5.55
C ARG A 272 0.58 14.11 7.00
N THR A 273 -0.70 13.81 7.26
CA THR A 273 -1.25 13.88 8.61
C THR A 273 -1.30 12.52 9.30
N PHE A 274 -1.20 11.41 8.57
CA PHE A 274 -1.23 10.05 9.12
C PHE A 274 -0.25 9.79 10.28
N PRO A 275 1.02 10.23 10.24
CA PRO A 275 1.95 10.05 11.37
C PRO A 275 1.42 10.63 12.69
N GLU A 276 0.72 11.76 12.64
CA GLU A 276 0.17 12.45 13.81
C GLU A 276 -0.94 11.65 14.51
N HIS A 277 -1.43 10.56 13.91
CA HIS A 277 -2.43 9.68 14.51
C HIS A 277 -1.84 8.40 15.11
N LEU A 278 -0.51 8.26 15.09
CA LEU A 278 0.18 7.10 15.61
C LEU A 278 0.67 7.33 17.04
N ARG A 279 0.60 6.26 17.82
CA ARG A 279 1.19 6.13 19.15
C ARG A 279 2.23 5.02 19.16
N THR A 280 3.19 5.11 20.05
CA THR A 280 4.13 4.03 20.35
C THR A 280 3.41 2.88 21.06
N PRO A 281 4.01 1.68 21.16
CA PRO A 281 3.43 0.57 21.93
C PRO A 281 3.26 0.88 23.43
N SER A 282 3.97 1.88 23.97
CA SER A 282 3.76 2.39 25.33
C SER A 282 2.61 3.39 25.44
N GLY A 283 1.92 3.68 24.32
CA GLY A 283 0.77 4.58 24.26
C GLY A 283 1.11 6.07 24.16
N THR A 284 2.39 6.44 24.11
CA THR A 284 2.79 7.84 23.91
C THR A 284 2.62 8.24 22.45
N GLN A 285 2.36 9.52 22.20
CA GLN A 285 2.30 10.05 20.84
C GLN A 285 3.62 9.75 20.09
N ALA A 286 3.55 9.18 18.88
CA ALA A 286 4.73 8.81 18.11
C ALA A 286 5.31 9.98 17.33
N PHE A 287 4.45 10.80 16.72
CA PHE A 287 4.82 11.98 15.94
C PHE A 287 4.03 13.19 16.42
N GLN A 288 4.69 14.35 16.48
CA GLN A 288 4.07 15.59 16.95
C GLN A 288 3.22 16.22 15.85
N GLN A 289 2.25 17.05 16.25
CA GLN A 289 1.52 17.89 15.30
C GLN A 289 2.35 19.12 14.98
N TRP A 290 2.46 19.44 13.70
CA TRP A 290 3.23 20.59 13.24
C TRP A 290 2.36 21.83 13.10
N THR A 291 2.88 22.96 13.59
CA THR A 291 2.25 24.28 13.47
C THR A 291 3.24 25.25 12.82
N GLY A 292 2.74 26.27 12.11
CA GLY A 292 3.57 27.27 11.44
C GLY A 292 3.16 27.51 9.99
N GLY A 293 4.11 28.01 9.18
CA GLY A 293 3.89 28.28 7.76
C GLY A 293 3.66 26.99 6.95
N VAL A 294 2.76 27.04 5.98
CA VAL A 294 2.29 25.88 5.20
C VAL A 294 3.44 25.05 4.60
N LEU A 295 4.48 25.71 4.08
CA LEU A 295 5.63 25.03 3.48
C LEU A 295 6.51 24.32 4.51
N GLY A 296 6.72 24.94 5.68
CA GLY A 296 7.50 24.34 6.78
C GLY A 296 6.77 23.14 7.39
N VAL A 297 5.48 23.30 7.67
CA VAL A 297 4.61 22.21 8.16
C VAL A 297 4.58 21.04 7.16
N PHE A 298 4.49 21.33 5.85
CA PHE A 298 4.56 20.30 4.82
C PHE A 298 5.86 19.50 4.89
N ALA A 299 7.00 20.19 4.99
CA ALA A 299 8.32 19.55 4.96
C ALA A 299 8.49 18.60 6.16
N GLU A 300 8.12 19.04 7.36
CA GLU A 300 8.22 18.21 8.56
C GLU A 300 7.22 17.04 8.53
N GLN A 301 5.98 17.25 8.08
CA GLN A 301 5.01 16.16 7.90
C GLN A 301 5.52 15.06 6.94
N MET A 302 6.15 15.44 5.84
CA MET A 302 6.74 14.48 4.91
C MET A 302 7.96 13.78 5.49
N LYS A 303 8.72 14.44 6.35
CA LYS A 303 9.82 13.83 7.10
C LYS A 303 9.28 12.79 8.08
N ASP A 304 8.25 13.11 8.84
CA ASP A 304 7.58 12.19 9.77
C ASP A 304 7.00 10.97 9.04
N PHE A 305 6.39 11.17 7.89
CA PHE A 305 5.90 10.05 7.06
C PHE A 305 7.03 9.11 6.65
N ASN A 306 8.17 9.66 6.22
CA ASN A 306 9.33 8.84 5.87
C ASN A 306 9.91 8.13 7.10
N GLU A 307 10.08 8.85 8.20
CA GLU A 307 10.65 8.32 9.44
C GLU A 307 9.77 7.22 10.04
N MET A 308 8.45 7.37 10.02
CA MET A 308 7.51 6.33 10.43
C MET A 308 7.75 5.02 9.70
N HIS A 309 7.89 5.04 8.39
CA HIS A 309 8.16 3.81 7.64
C HIS A 309 9.51 3.18 7.99
N ASP A 310 10.53 4.02 8.24
CA ASP A 310 11.85 3.54 8.68
C ASP A 310 11.76 2.88 10.07
N GLN A 311 11.04 3.51 11.01
CA GLN A 311 10.78 2.97 12.34
C GLN A 311 9.87 1.73 12.32
N TRP A 312 8.95 1.65 11.37
CA TRP A 312 8.03 0.50 11.23
C TRP A 312 8.78 -0.75 10.74
N TYR A 313 9.51 -0.66 9.63
CA TYR A 313 10.15 -1.83 9.02
C TYR A 313 11.58 -1.60 8.50
N GLY A 314 12.06 -0.36 8.43
CA GLY A 314 13.40 -0.02 7.93
C GLY A 314 14.56 -0.45 8.85
N TYR A 315 14.38 -0.41 10.17
CA TYR A 315 15.46 -0.73 11.13
C TYR A 315 15.66 -2.23 11.43
N ALA A 316 14.77 -3.12 10.97
CA ALA A 316 14.83 -4.55 11.26
C ALA A 316 15.32 -5.41 10.07
N ALA A 317 15.86 -4.78 9.02
CA ALA A 317 16.39 -5.45 7.83
C ALA A 317 17.93 -5.65 7.85
N ARG A 318 18.57 -5.59 9.03
CA ARG A 318 19.99 -5.97 9.19
C ARG A 318 20.13 -7.23 10.02
#